data_AF-A0A1J4UE32-F1
#
_entry.id   AF-A0A1J4UE32-F1
#
_cell.length_a   1.000
_cell.length_b   1.000
_cell.length_c   1.000
_cell.angle_alpha   90.00
_cell.angle_beta   90.00
_cell.angle_gamma   90.00
#
_symmetry.space_group_name_H-M   'P 1'
#
loop_
_entity.id
_entity.type
_entity.pdbx_description
1 polymer ?
#
loop_
_entity_poly.entity_id
_entity_poly.type
_entity_poly.pdbx_seq_one_letter_code
_entity_poly.pdbx_strand_id
1 'polypeptide(L)' 'MGRVKGTHLKRMAKQLVKGHSSSFTEDFDKNKRKIDELKIVGESKTERNKLAGAVTSLKRTAKRVREAREKESA' A
#
# COMPACT_ATOMS: atom_id res chain seq x y z
N MET A 1 8.89 -24.19 -3.49
CA MET A 1 9.49 -22.84 -3.43
C MET A 1 8.39 -21.81 -3.27
N GLY A 2 8.30 -21.17 -2.09
CA GLY A 2 7.16 -20.33 -1.71
C GLY A 2 7.08 -19.02 -2.49
N ARG A 3 5.85 -18.57 -2.78
CA ARG A 3 5.56 -17.32 -3.51
C ARG A 3 5.85 -16.10 -2.64
N VAL A 4 7.14 -15.79 -2.46
CA VAL A 4 7.57 -14.57 -1.78
C VAL A 4 7.27 -13.37 -2.68
N LYS A 5 6.43 -12.46 -2.21
CA LYS A 5 6.28 -11.14 -2.85
C LYS A 5 7.66 -10.47 -2.84
N GLY A 6 8.19 -10.15 -4.02
CA GLY A 6 9.48 -9.49 -4.19
C GLY A 6 9.61 -8.26 -3.28
N THR A 7 10.76 -8.14 -2.63
CA THR A 7 11.09 -7.06 -1.67
C THR A 7 10.91 -5.67 -2.27
N HIS A 8 11.14 -5.53 -3.58
CA HIS A 8 10.99 -4.28 -4.32
C HIS A 8 9.57 -3.69 -4.22
N LEU A 9 8.52 -4.47 -4.48
CA LEU A 9 7.13 -4.02 -4.41
C LEU A 9 6.75 -3.51 -3.01
N LYS A 10 7.22 -4.20 -1.95
CA LYS A 10 6.98 -3.76 -0.57
C LYS A 10 7.71 -2.45 -0.25
N ARG A 11 8.93 -2.28 -0.77
CA ARG A 11 9.73 -1.07 -0.58
C ARG A 11 9.10 0.13 -1.29
N MET A 12 8.66 -0.05 -2.55
CA MET A 12 7.94 0.98 -3.29
C MET A 12 6.63 1.37 -2.60
N ALA A 13 5.84 0.39 -2.14
CA ALA A 13 4.60 0.67 -1.41
C ALA A 13 4.85 1.51 -0.15
N LYS A 14 5.92 1.22 0.60
CA LYS A 14 6.31 2.03 1.76
C LYS A 14 6.70 3.46 1.38
N GLN A 15 7.50 3.64 0.32
CA GLN A 15 7.89 4.97 -0.15
C GLN A 15 6.68 5.78 -0.63
N LEU A 16 5.76 5.14 -1.34
CA LEU A 16 4.51 5.75 -1.80
C LEU A 16 3.64 6.25 -0.66
N VAL A 17 3.41 5.40 0.34
CA VAL A 17 2.62 5.78 1.52
C VAL A 17 3.33 6.88 2.30
N LYS A 18 4.67 6.92 2.32
CA LYS A 18 5.42 7.99 2.99
C LYS A 18 5.30 9.34 2.27
N GLY A 19 5.40 9.36 0.94
CA GLY A 19 5.34 10.59 0.14
C GLY A 19 3.90 11.10 -0.11
N HIS A 20 2.93 10.20 -0.23
CA HIS A 20 1.54 10.51 -0.59
C HIS A 20 0.55 9.90 0.41
N SER A 21 0.85 9.97 1.70
CA SER A 21 0.06 9.31 2.76
C SER A 21 -1.43 9.71 2.76
N SER A 22 -1.74 10.94 2.34
CA SER A 22 -3.11 11.46 2.25
C SER A 22 -3.87 11.00 0.99
N SER A 23 -3.13 10.61 -0.05
CA SER A 23 -3.71 10.21 -1.32
C SER A 23 -4.11 8.74 -1.37
N PHE A 24 -3.46 7.88 -0.58
CA PHE A 24 -3.79 6.46 -0.50
C PHE A 24 -4.79 6.17 0.62
N THR A 25 -5.77 5.31 0.33
CA THR A 25 -6.85 4.95 1.26
C THR A 25 -6.86 3.45 1.54
N GLU A 26 -7.81 2.98 2.34
CA GLU A 26 -8.05 1.54 2.56
C GLU A 26 -8.75 0.85 1.38
N ASP A 27 -9.10 1.61 0.34
CA ASP A 27 -9.85 1.12 -0.82
C ASP A 27 -8.92 0.63 -1.94
N PHE A 28 -9.13 -0.58 -2.42
CA PHE A 28 -8.27 -1.19 -3.44
C PHE A 28 -8.43 -0.50 -4.81
N ASP A 29 -9.65 -0.15 -5.22
CA ASP A 29 -9.90 0.41 -6.56
C ASP A 29 -9.31 1.81 -6.69
N LYS A 30 -9.52 2.66 -5.67
CA LYS A 30 -8.91 4.00 -5.61
C LYS A 30 -7.39 3.94 -5.65
N ASN A 31 -6.79 3.02 -4.89
CA ASN A 31 -5.33 2.86 -4.86
C ASN A 31 -4.80 2.35 -6.21
N LYS A 32 -5.51 1.42 -6.86
CA LYS A 32 -5.13 0.88 -8.16
C LYS A 32 -5.17 1.96 -9.25
N ARG A 33 -6.23 2.79 -9.30
CA ARG A 33 -6.34 3.93 -10.22
C ARG A 33 -5.19 4.92 -10.03
N LYS A 34 -4.90 5.31 -8.79
CA LYS A 34 -3.76 6.20 -8.51
C LYS A 34 -2.42 5.63 -8.93
N ILE A 35 -2.19 4.33 -8.72
CA ILE A 35 -0.95 3.67 -9.16
C ILE A 35 -0.85 3.66 -10.69
N ASP A 36 -1.98 3.51 -11.38
CA ASP A 36 -2.09 3.57 -12.84
C ASP A 36 -1.77 4.98 -13.37
N GLU A 37 -2.40 6.00 -12.78
CA GLU A 37 -2.17 7.41 -13.11
C GLU A 37 -0.72 7.83 -12.89
N LEU A 38 -0.12 7.38 -11.79
CA LEU A 38 1.27 7.68 -11.44
C LEU A 38 2.29 6.82 -12.22
N LYS A 39 1.84 5.89 -13.07
CA LYS A 39 2.67 4.98 -13.88
C LYS A 39 3.85 4.35 -13.11
N ILE A 40 3.62 4.01 -11.84
CA ILE A 40 4.71 3.64 -10.90
C ILE A 40 5.27 2.26 -11.21
N VAL A 41 4.39 1.37 -11.62
CA VAL A 41 4.74 0.04 -12.13
C VAL A 41 4.49 0.06 -13.62
N GLY A 42 5.34 -0.68 -14.35
CA GLY A 42 5.22 -0.81 -15.79
C GLY A 42 3.90 -1.45 -16.24
N GLU A 43 3.88 -1.93 -17.47
CA GLU A 43 2.68 -2.38 -18.19
C GLU A 43 2.04 -3.65 -17.58
N SER A 44 2.75 -4.30 -16.66
CA SER A 44 2.32 -5.51 -15.95
C SER A 44 1.12 -5.29 -15.01
N LYS A 45 -0.08 -5.71 -15.44
CA LYS A 45 -1.31 -5.79 -14.61
C LYS A 45 -1.08 -6.49 -13.26
N THR A 46 -0.27 -7.54 -13.24
CA THR A 46 0.00 -8.32 -12.01
C THR A 46 0.79 -7.52 -10.98
N GLU A 47 1.72 -6.68 -11.41
CA GLU A 47 2.54 -5.86 -10.51
C GLU A 47 1.72 -4.72 -9.92
N ARG A 48 0.84 -4.09 -10.72
CA ARG A 48 -0.15 -3.12 -10.26
C ARG A 48 -1.05 -3.67 -9.17
N ASN A 49 -1.60 -4.86 -9.38
CA ASN A 49 -2.45 -5.51 -8.38
C ASN A 49 -1.67 -5.87 -7.10
N LYS A 50 -0.43 -6.36 -7.24
CA LYS A 50 0.44 -6.66 -6.07
C LYS A 50 0.79 -5.39 -5.29
N LEU A 51 1.09 -4.29 -5.97
CA LEU A 51 1.44 -3.02 -5.36
C LEU A 51 0.22 -2.39 -4.67
N ALA A 52 -0.93 -2.32 -5.34
CA ALA A 52 -2.18 -1.86 -4.75
C ALA A 52 -2.52 -2.64 -3.47
N GLY A 53 -2.44 -3.97 -3.53
CA GLY A 53 -2.66 -4.81 -2.35
C GLY A 53 -1.64 -4.57 -1.22
N ALA A 54 -0.37 -4.30 -1.56
CA ALA A 54 0.65 -3.97 -0.56
C ALA A 54 0.37 -2.62 0.13
N VAL A 55 -0.05 -1.60 -0.62
CA VAL A 55 -0.42 -0.27 -0.11
C VAL A 55 -1.63 -0.37 0.81
N THR A 56 -2.70 -1.07 0.39
CA THR A 56 -3.91 -1.26 1.20
C THR A 56 -3.60 -1.99 2.50
N SER A 57 -2.77 -3.04 2.44
CA SER A 57 -2.36 -3.78 3.64
C SER A 57 -1.56 -2.90 4.60
N LEU A 58 -0.64 -2.06 4.10
CA LEU A 58 0.12 -1.12 4.93
C LEU A 58 -0.78 -0.10 5.62
N LYS A 59 -1.76 0.48 4.91
CA LYS A 59 -2.71 1.43 5.49
C LYS A 59 -3.58 0.80 6.57
N ARG A 60 -4.10 -0.41 6.34
CA ARG A 60 -4.88 -1.16 7.34
C ARG A 60 -4.06 -1.44 8.61
N THR A 61 -2.81 -1.89 8.45
CA THR A 61 -1.94 -2.12 9.61
C THR A 61 -1.63 -0.82 10.35
N ALA A 62 -1.32 0.26 9.63
CA ALA A 62 -1.04 1.56 10.24
C ALA A 62 -2.25 2.12 11.02
N LYS A 63 -3.46 1.97 10.49
CA LYS A 63 -4.71 2.36 11.17
C LYS A 63 -4.87 1.59 12.48
N ARG A 64 -4.75 0.25 12.45
CA ARG A 64 -4.84 -0.60 13.65
C ARG A 64 -3.82 -0.22 14.72
N VAL A 65 -2.58 0.07 14.33
CA VAL A 65 -1.52 0.49 15.26
C VAL A 65 -1.84 1.85 15.88
N ARG A 66 -2.41 2.78 15.10
CA ARG A 66 -2.84 4.08 15.60
C ARG A 66 -4.03 3.96 16.57
N GLU A 67 -5.05 3.18 16.22
CA GLU A 67 -6.20 2.90 17.08
C GLU A 67 -5.79 2.20 18.38
N ALA A 68 -4.81 1.29 18.34
CA ALA A 68 -4.28 0.65 19.54
C ALA A 68 -3.56 1.65 20.45
N ARG A 69 -2.74 2.54 19.89
CA ARG A 69 -2.08 3.61 20.66
C ARG A 69 -3.05 4.59 21.30
N GLU A 70 -4.13 4.94 20.61
CA GLU A 70 -5.17 5.83 21.17
C GLU A 70 -5.94 5.17 22.31
N LYS A 71 -6.08 3.83 22.31
CA LYS A 71 -6.73 3.07 23.39
C LYS A 71 -5.82 2.82 24.60
N GLU A 72 -4.50 2.79 24.41
CA GLU A 72 -3.53 2.55 25.49
C GLU A 72 -3.21 3.84 26.29
N SER A 73 -3.52 5.00 25.71
CA SER A 73 -3.34 6.32 26.34
C SER A 73 -4.61 6.88 27.00
N ALA A 74 -5.72 6.14 26.99
CA ALA A 74 -7.02 6.51 27.58
C ALA A 74 -7.33 5.62 28.78
#